data_AF-A0A2T6DX90-F1
#
_entry.id   AF-A0A2T6DX90-F1
#
_cell.length_a   1.000
_cell.length_b   1.000
_cell.length_c   1.000
_cell.angle_alpha   90.00
_cell.angle_beta   90.00
_cell.angle_gamma   90.00
#
_symmetry.space_group_name_H-M   'P 1'
#
loop_
_entity.id
_entity.type
_entity.pdbx_description
1 polymer ?
#
loop_
_entity_poly.entity_id
_entity_poly.type
_entity_poly.pdbx_seq_one_letter_code
_entity_poly.pdbx_strand_id
1 'polypeptide(L)'
;MEAWNAAYVRVEDYLRAHRIHNRLHQSRLIQKVLEHAARRHESNPAQDPTTLAAEEAESLMDDWFAEILGEKGLPHDRIATAGRVALLVSDGAQKWPYAFLDTENIPADFRNAVHQSSMEAGPDMSVSSMVPRPIDLGTISEVAGETLERFERWPILRTLLLWILFMASLTVVFFATR
;
A
#
# COMPACT_ATOMS: atom_id res chain seq x y z
N MET A 1 -20.27 29.65 -28.61
CA MET A 1 -21.48 29.16 -27.91
C MET A 1 -21.53 27.64 -27.86
N GLU A 2 -21.39 26.94 -28.98
CA GLU A 2 -21.43 25.46 -29.02
C GLU A 2 -20.39 24.78 -28.12
N ALA A 3 -19.13 25.24 -28.14
CA ALA A 3 -18.08 24.72 -27.25
C ALA A 3 -18.38 24.90 -25.75
N TRP A 4 -19.00 26.02 -25.37
CA TRP A 4 -19.41 26.27 -23.98
C TRP A 4 -20.60 25.40 -23.56
N ASN A 5 -21.51 25.08 -24.48
CA ASN A 5 -22.57 24.11 -24.23
C ASN A 5 -21.98 22.69 -24.05
N ALA A 6 -20.98 22.32 -24.85
CA ALA A 6 -20.28 21.05 -24.70
C ALA A 6 -19.52 20.96 -23.36
N ALA A 7 -18.86 22.05 -22.95
CA ALA A 7 -18.24 22.18 -21.64
C ALA A 7 -19.25 21.99 -20.50
N TYR A 8 -20.42 22.64 -20.59
CA TYR A 8 -21.50 22.48 -19.62
C TYR A 8 -21.91 21.00 -19.47
N VAL A 9 -22.21 20.32 -20.60
CA VAL A 9 -22.62 18.92 -20.59
C VAL A 9 -21.52 18.02 -20.01
N ARG A 10 -20.26 18.28 -20.36
CA ARG A 10 -19.13 17.53 -19.84
C ARG A 10 -19.02 17.61 -18.32
N VAL A 11 -19.14 18.82 -17.75
CA VAL A 11 -19.11 19.01 -16.29
C VAL A 11 -20.33 18.38 -15.63
N GLU A 12 -21.52 18.51 -16.24
CA GLU A 12 -22.73 17.86 -15.74
C GLU A 12 -22.56 16.34 -15.66
N ASP A 13 -22.05 15.70 -16.72
CA ASP A 13 -21.79 14.27 -16.78
C ASP A 13 -20.75 13.83 -15.74
N TYR A 14 -19.68 14.62 -15.56
CA TYR A 14 -18.66 14.36 -14.54
C TYR A 14 -19.25 14.37 -13.12
N LEU A 15 -20.10 15.35 -12.79
CA LEU A 15 -20.77 15.42 -11.49
C LEU A 15 -21.76 14.27 -11.29
N ARG A 16 -22.47 13.86 -12.35
CA ARG A 16 -23.36 12.69 -12.32
C ARG A 16 -22.59 11.40 -12.06
N ALA A 17 -21.40 11.25 -12.63
CA ALA A 17 -20.53 10.10 -12.38
C ALA A 17 -20.15 9.99 -10.88
N HIS A 18 -20.04 11.11 -10.18
CA HIS A 18 -19.82 11.18 -8.73
C HIS A 18 -21.12 11.10 -7.90
N ARG A 19 -22.24 10.70 -8.52
CA ARG A 19 -23.55 10.53 -7.89
C ARG A 19 -24.14 11.81 -7.27
N ILE A 20 -23.79 12.97 -7.80
CA ILE A 20 -24.37 14.26 -7.39
C ILE A 20 -25.65 14.51 -8.18
N HIS A 21 -26.79 14.20 -7.56
CA HIS A 21 -28.11 14.27 -8.21
C HIS A 21 -28.91 15.53 -7.85
N ASN A 22 -28.50 16.28 -6.82
CA ASN A 22 -29.19 17.50 -6.43
C ASN A 22 -28.98 18.58 -7.50
N ARG A 23 -30.06 18.92 -8.22
CA ARG A 23 -30.03 19.88 -9.34
C ARG A 23 -29.54 21.27 -8.96
N LEU A 24 -29.91 21.77 -7.77
CA LEU A 24 -29.51 23.09 -7.31
C LEU A 24 -28.01 23.12 -7.00
N HIS A 25 -27.53 22.11 -6.27
CA HIS A 25 -26.10 21.98 -5.96
C HIS A 25 -25.27 21.81 -7.24
N GLN A 26 -25.72 20.92 -8.12
CA GLN A 26 -25.09 20.67 -9.41
C GLN A 26 -24.98 21.95 -10.25
N SER A 27 -26.05 22.75 -10.34
CA SER A 27 -26.02 24.02 -11.08
C SER A 27 -24.99 25.01 -10.53
N ARG A 28 -24.84 25.09 -9.20
CA ARG A 28 -23.85 25.97 -8.56
C ARG A 28 -22.42 25.51 -8.84
N LEU A 29 -22.17 24.21 -8.76
CA LEU A 29 -20.87 23.62 -9.06
C LEU A 29 -20.49 23.80 -10.52
N ILE A 30 -21.43 23.55 -11.45
CA ILE A 30 -21.20 23.77 -12.88
C ILE A 30 -20.85 25.23 -13.14
N GLN A 31 -21.61 26.16 -12.57
CA GLN A 31 -21.31 27.59 -12.69
C GLN A 31 -19.89 27.91 -12.19
N LYS A 32 -19.52 27.44 -10.99
CA LYS A 32 -18.18 27.65 -10.42
C LYS A 32 -17.06 27.14 -11.34
N VAL A 33 -17.20 25.92 -11.85
CA VAL A 33 -16.24 25.31 -12.78
C VAL A 33 -16.14 26.11 -14.07
N LEU A 34 -17.27 26.48 -14.67
CA LEU A 34 -17.29 27.22 -15.93
C LEU A 34 -16.76 28.65 -15.77
N GLU A 35 -16.98 29.31 -14.64
CA GLU A 35 -16.39 30.63 -14.34
C GLU A 35 -14.86 30.55 -14.27
N HIS A 36 -14.31 29.51 -13.63
CA HIS A 36 -12.87 29.29 -13.57
C HIS A 36 -12.29 29.00 -14.97
N ALA A 37 -12.95 28.12 -15.73
CA ALA A 37 -12.56 27.79 -17.10
C ALA A 37 -12.63 29.02 -18.01
N ALA A 38 -13.63 29.89 -17.85
CA ALA A 38 -13.76 31.13 -18.61
C ALA A 38 -12.60 32.10 -18.34
N ARG A 39 -12.25 32.32 -17.07
CA ARG A 39 -11.08 33.15 -16.71
C ARG A 39 -9.78 32.61 -17.31
N ARG A 40 -9.58 31.30 -17.29
CA ARG A 40 -8.41 30.66 -17.89
C ARG A 40 -8.40 30.78 -19.41
N HIS A 41 -9.56 30.58 -20.05
CA HIS A 41 -9.74 30.78 -21.48
C HIS A 41 -9.51 32.24 -21.91
N GLU A 42 -9.90 33.23 -21.10
CA GLU A 42 -9.60 34.65 -21.38
C GLU A 42 -8.10 34.90 -21.44
N SER A 43 -7.31 34.28 -20.56
CA SER A 43 -5.84 34.37 -20.58
C SER A 43 -5.17 33.55 -21.68
N ASN A 44 -5.81 32.47 -22.15
CA ASN A 44 -5.30 31.66 -23.27
C ASN A 44 -6.45 31.20 -24.20
N PRO A 45 -6.90 32.05 -25.13
CA PRO A 45 -8.06 31.77 -25.98
C PRO A 45 -7.89 30.63 -27.00
N ALA A 46 -6.67 30.09 -27.13
CA ALA A 46 -6.39 28.98 -28.05
C ALA A 46 -6.79 27.61 -27.45
N GLN A 47 -7.03 27.54 -26.15
CA GLN A 47 -7.40 26.30 -25.47
C GLN A 47 -8.91 26.05 -25.60
N ASP A 48 -9.29 24.79 -25.82
CA ASP A 48 -10.69 24.41 -25.95
C ASP A 48 -11.45 24.56 -24.60
N PRO A 49 -12.59 25.26 -24.56
CA PRO A 49 -13.39 25.43 -23.35
C PRO A 49 -13.82 24.13 -22.67
N THR A 50 -14.07 23.07 -23.43
CA THR A 50 -14.49 21.77 -22.87
C THR A 50 -13.34 21.11 -22.11
N THR A 51 -12.13 21.19 -22.69
CA THR A 51 -10.90 20.71 -22.07
C THR A 51 -10.60 21.48 -20.79
N LEU A 52 -10.67 22.82 -20.85
CA LEU A 52 -10.50 23.67 -19.68
C LEU A 52 -11.50 23.35 -18.57
N ALA A 53 -12.78 23.20 -18.90
CA ALA A 53 -13.80 22.87 -17.91
C ALA A 53 -13.56 21.50 -17.25
N ALA A 54 -13.05 20.51 -17.99
CA ALA A 54 -12.69 19.21 -17.44
C ALA A 54 -11.49 19.32 -16.49
N GLU A 55 -10.42 20.02 -16.90
CA GLU A 55 -9.24 20.26 -16.06
C GLU A 55 -9.58 21.01 -14.77
N GLU A 56 -10.43 22.05 -14.85
CA GLU A 56 -10.86 22.81 -13.67
C GLU A 56 -11.72 21.96 -12.72
N ALA A 57 -12.57 21.07 -13.25
CA ALA A 57 -13.34 20.14 -12.43
C ALA A 57 -12.46 19.12 -11.70
N GLU A 58 -11.40 18.64 -12.36
CA GLU A 58 -10.41 17.74 -11.77
C GLU A 58 -9.59 18.47 -10.69
N SER A 59 -9.07 19.66 -11.01
CA SER A 59 -8.29 20.47 -10.06
C SER A 59 -9.07 20.79 -8.79
N LEU A 60 -10.36 21.17 -8.92
CA LEU A 60 -11.21 21.44 -7.77
C LEU A 60 -11.44 20.19 -6.91
N MET A 61 -11.56 19.01 -7.51
CA MET A 61 -11.66 17.75 -6.76
C MET A 61 -10.37 17.43 -6.01
N ASP A 62 -9.23 17.61 -6.66
CA ASP A 62 -7.93 17.32 -6.07
C ASP A 62 -7.63 18.22 -4.87
N ASP A 63 -7.87 19.53 -5.03
CA ASP A 63 -7.73 20.51 -3.95
C ASP A 63 -8.65 20.18 -2.77
N TRP A 64 -9.91 19.85 -3.07
CA TRP A 64 -10.90 19.50 -2.06
C TRP A 64 -10.55 18.20 -1.32
N PHE A 65 -10.06 17.18 -2.01
CA PHE A 65 -9.59 15.95 -1.37
C PHE A 65 -8.35 16.17 -0.53
N ALA A 66 -7.39 16.98 -1.00
CA ALA A 66 -6.20 17.34 -0.23
C ALA A 66 -6.58 18.04 1.09
N GLU A 67 -7.63 18.86 1.08
CA GLU A 67 -8.17 19.51 2.27
C GLU A 67 -8.91 18.54 3.20
N ILE A 68 -9.72 17.64 2.64
CA ILE A 68 -10.47 16.67 3.45
C ILE A 68 -9.54 15.68 4.12
N LEU A 69 -8.66 15.05 3.34
CA LEU A 69 -7.76 13.99 3.82
C LEU A 69 -6.58 14.54 4.64
N GLY A 70 -6.31 15.85 4.57
CA GLY A 70 -5.22 16.48 5.31
C GLY A 70 -3.82 16.13 4.80
N GLU A 71 -3.72 15.40 3.69
CA GLU A 71 -2.48 14.89 3.12
C GLU A 71 -1.96 15.81 2.00
N LYS A 72 -1.51 17.02 2.37
CA LYS A 72 -0.97 18.00 1.42
C LYS A 72 0.37 17.62 0.77
N GLY A 73 0.95 16.47 1.14
CA GLY A 73 2.30 16.04 0.74
C GLY A 73 2.35 14.81 -0.17
N LEU A 74 1.20 14.21 -0.51
CA LEU A 74 1.17 13.08 -1.45
C LEU A 74 1.13 13.56 -2.90
N PRO A 75 1.60 12.75 -3.86
CA PRO A 75 1.40 13.03 -5.28
C PRO A 75 -0.10 13.21 -5.59
N HIS A 76 -0.44 14.23 -6.40
CA HIS A 76 -1.83 14.58 -6.74
C HIS A 76 -2.66 13.37 -7.20
N ASP A 77 -2.11 12.52 -8.08
CA ASP A 77 -2.78 11.29 -8.55
C ASP A 77 -3.21 10.34 -7.42
N ARG A 78 -2.41 10.25 -6.35
CA ARG A 78 -2.75 9.41 -5.19
C ARG A 78 -3.87 10.01 -4.38
N ILE A 79 -3.84 11.33 -4.15
CA ILE A 79 -4.88 12.06 -3.42
C ILE A 79 -6.22 11.93 -4.15
N ALA A 80 -6.21 12.14 -5.47
CA ALA A 80 -7.40 12.02 -6.32
C ALA A 80 -8.00 10.62 -6.25
N THR A 81 -7.16 9.58 -6.38
CA THR A 81 -7.60 8.19 -6.38
C THR A 81 -8.11 7.76 -5.00
N ALA A 82 -7.33 8.01 -3.95
CA ALA A 82 -7.71 7.68 -2.58
C ALA A 82 -8.98 8.41 -2.14
N GLY A 83 -9.09 9.70 -2.47
CA GLY A 83 -10.27 10.51 -2.21
C GLY A 83 -11.52 9.98 -2.89
N ARG A 84 -11.45 9.64 -4.19
CA ARG A 84 -12.59 9.04 -4.93
C ARG A 84 -13.02 7.71 -4.33
N VAL A 85 -12.07 6.85 -3.96
CA VAL A 85 -12.36 5.57 -3.30
C VAL A 85 -13.01 5.80 -1.93
N ALA A 86 -12.45 6.68 -1.11
CA ALA A 86 -13.00 7.00 0.21
C ALA A 86 -14.42 7.59 0.13
N LEU A 87 -14.67 8.45 -0.86
CA LEU A 87 -16.00 9.02 -1.10
C LEU A 87 -17.01 7.94 -1.53
N LEU A 88 -16.58 6.97 -2.33
CA LEU A 88 -17.42 5.85 -2.76
C LEU A 88 -17.72 4.88 -1.61
N VAL A 89 -16.70 4.51 -0.83
CA VAL A 89 -16.83 3.57 0.30
C VAL A 89 -17.68 4.17 1.43
N SER A 90 -17.57 5.47 1.68
CA SER A 90 -18.37 6.16 2.69
C SER A 90 -19.82 6.43 2.27
N ASP A 91 -20.17 6.24 0.99
CA ASP A 91 -21.39 6.78 0.35
C ASP A 91 -21.54 8.30 0.56
N GLY A 92 -20.43 9.02 0.61
CA GLY A 92 -20.40 10.42 1.04
C GLY A 92 -21.25 11.35 0.17
N ALA A 93 -21.22 11.14 -1.15
CA ALA A 93 -22.04 11.89 -2.11
C ALA A 93 -23.56 11.71 -1.93
N GLN A 94 -24.00 10.57 -1.38
CA GLN A 94 -25.42 10.29 -1.16
C GLN A 94 -25.89 10.77 0.22
N LYS A 95 -25.06 10.56 1.25
CA LYS A 95 -25.38 10.93 2.64
C LYS A 95 -25.23 12.43 2.90
N TRP A 96 -24.22 13.07 2.30
CA TRP A 96 -23.92 14.50 2.44
C TRP A 96 -23.75 15.18 1.07
N PRO A 97 -24.81 15.25 0.24
CA PRO A 97 -24.70 15.79 -1.11
C PRO A 97 -24.29 17.27 -1.15
N TYR A 98 -24.57 18.01 -0.08
CA TYR A 98 -24.23 19.43 0.05
C TYR A 98 -22.76 19.66 0.43
N ALA A 99 -22.09 18.69 1.04
CA ALA A 99 -20.68 18.80 1.44
C ALA A 99 -19.73 18.60 0.25
N PHE A 100 -20.21 18.03 -0.86
CA PHE A 100 -19.41 17.76 -2.04
C PHE A 100 -18.89 19.06 -2.67
N LEU A 101 -17.56 19.19 -2.80
CA LEU A 101 -16.85 20.38 -3.29
C LEU A 101 -17.16 21.68 -2.51
N ASP A 102 -17.68 21.56 -1.29
CA ASP A 102 -17.76 22.67 -0.34
C ASP A 102 -16.49 22.67 0.51
N THR A 103 -15.79 23.80 0.51
CA THR A 103 -14.58 24.07 1.29
C THR A 103 -14.89 24.87 2.55
N GLU A 104 -15.99 25.63 2.57
CA GLU A 104 -16.32 26.52 3.68
C GLU A 104 -16.97 25.74 4.83
N ASN A 105 -17.90 24.84 4.52
CA ASN A 105 -18.73 24.17 5.51
C ASN A 105 -18.70 22.64 5.38
N ILE A 106 -17.55 22.03 5.65
CA ILE A 106 -17.40 20.58 5.65
C ILE A 106 -17.91 20.00 6.98
N PRO A 107 -19.00 19.21 7.00
CA PRO A 107 -19.50 18.59 8.22
C PRO A 107 -18.47 17.63 8.84
N ALA A 108 -18.35 17.66 10.17
CA ALA A 108 -17.35 16.85 10.87
C ALA A 108 -17.62 15.34 10.74
N ASP A 109 -18.90 14.94 10.72
CA ASP A 109 -19.34 13.57 10.48
C ASP A 109 -18.97 13.08 9.07
N PHE A 110 -19.18 13.91 8.04
CA PHE A 110 -18.74 13.62 6.67
C PHE A 110 -17.21 13.43 6.61
N ARG A 111 -16.46 14.39 7.16
CA ARG A 111 -14.99 14.32 7.20
C ARG A 111 -14.51 13.03 7.86
N ASN A 112 -15.07 12.68 9.01
CA ASN A 112 -14.74 11.45 9.73
C ASN A 112 -15.08 10.20 8.92
N ALA A 113 -16.24 10.17 8.25
CA ALA A 113 -16.63 9.04 7.41
C ALA A 113 -15.68 8.83 6.23
N VAL A 114 -15.25 9.92 5.58
CA VAL A 114 -14.28 9.87 4.48
C VAL A 114 -12.90 9.43 4.98
N HIS A 115 -12.39 9.98 6.09
CA HIS A 115 -11.10 9.53 6.66
C HIS A 115 -11.11 8.08 7.14
N GLN A 116 -12.19 7.60 7.75
CA GLN A 116 -12.27 6.19 8.15
C GLN A 116 -12.32 5.25 6.94
N SER A 117 -12.82 5.76 5.80
CA SER A 117 -12.91 5.02 4.55
C SER A 117 -11.65 5.16 3.69
N SER A 118 -10.76 6.12 3.99
CA SER A 118 -9.50 6.25 3.28
C SER A 118 -8.59 5.10 3.71
N MET A 119 -8.39 4.16 2.79
CA MET A 119 -7.42 3.10 2.98
C MET A 119 -6.02 3.71 2.98
N GLU A 120 -5.28 3.55 4.08
CA GLU A 120 -3.84 3.79 4.07
C GLU A 120 -3.22 2.79 3.08
N ALA A 121 -2.85 3.27 1.90
CA ALA A 121 -2.12 2.46 0.95
C ALA A 121 -0.80 2.03 1.61
N GLY A 122 -0.52 0.73 1.61
CA GLY A 122 0.73 0.19 2.12
C GLY A 122 1.95 0.82 1.43
N PRO A 123 3.16 0.65 1.99
CA PRO A 123 4.37 1.22 1.42
C PRO A 123 4.54 0.81 -0.04
N ASP A 124 5.17 1.68 -0.83
CA ASP A 124 5.40 1.42 -2.25
C ASP A 124 6.06 0.06 -2.44
N MET A 125 5.44 -0.76 -3.30
CA MET A 125 5.93 -2.09 -3.63
C MET A 125 7.26 -1.94 -4.38
N SER A 126 8.35 -1.97 -3.63
CA SER A 126 9.69 -2.08 -4.18
C SER A 126 9.95 -3.54 -4.56
N VAL A 127 10.63 -3.76 -5.69
CA VAL A 127 11.06 -5.09 -6.10
C VAL A 127 12.12 -5.55 -5.09
N SER A 128 11.73 -6.42 -4.18
CA SER A 128 12.65 -7.06 -3.25
C SER A 128 13.48 -8.09 -4.01
N SER A 129 14.78 -7.83 -4.20
CA SER A 129 15.70 -8.84 -4.70
C SER A 129 16.00 -9.86 -3.59
N MET A 130 15.53 -11.09 -3.73
CA MET A 130 16.01 -12.20 -2.90
C MET A 130 17.44 -12.53 -3.30
N VAL A 131 18.41 -11.93 -2.60
CA VAL A 131 19.80 -12.37 -2.67
C VAL A 131 19.94 -13.63 -1.80
N PRO A 132 20.58 -14.70 -2.28
CA PRO A 132 20.84 -15.89 -1.46
C PRO A 132 21.63 -15.46 -0.22
N ARG A 133 21.01 -15.54 0.95
CA ARG A 133 21.70 -15.42 2.23
C ARG A 133 22.07 -16.83 2.71
N PRO A 134 23.31 -17.06 3.18
CA PRO A 134 23.62 -18.32 3.83
C PRO A 134 22.65 -18.52 5.00
N ILE A 135 22.18 -19.75 5.17
CA ILE A 135 21.28 -20.10 6.26
C ILE A 135 22.05 -19.90 7.57
N ASP A 136 21.64 -18.90 8.36
CA ASP A 136 22.16 -18.71 9.70
C ASP A 136 21.57 -19.78 10.62
N LEU A 137 22.31 -20.88 10.77
CA LEU A 137 21.93 -22.01 11.62
C LEU A 137 22.25 -21.76 13.10
N GLY A 138 22.77 -20.57 13.45
CA GLY A 138 23.14 -20.21 14.80
C GLY A 138 24.05 -21.26 15.46
N THR A 139 23.89 -21.42 16.77
CA THR A 139 24.68 -22.31 17.62
C THR A 139 24.53 -23.80 17.31
N ILE A 140 23.60 -24.19 16.42
CA ILE A 140 23.37 -25.60 16.06
C ILE A 140 24.56 -26.16 15.27
N SER A 141 25.25 -25.33 14.48
CA SER A 141 26.44 -25.73 13.71
C SER A 141 27.62 -26.09 14.61
N GLU A 142 27.79 -25.38 15.72
CA GLU A 142 28.97 -25.51 16.59
C GLU A 142 28.88 -26.78 17.45
N VAL A 143 27.68 -27.08 17.96
CA VAL A 143 27.43 -28.25 18.82
C VAL A 143 27.49 -29.57 18.04
N ALA A 144 27.13 -29.56 16.74
CA ALA A 144 27.20 -30.73 15.89
C ALA A 144 28.65 -31.13 15.53
N GLY A 145 29.57 -30.15 15.41
CA GLY A 145 30.98 -30.40 15.13
C GLY A 145 31.73 -31.00 16.32
N GLU A 146 31.55 -30.42 17.52
CA GLU A 146 32.29 -30.86 18.72
C GLU A 146 31.87 -32.25 19.23
N THR A 147 30.60 -32.62 19.07
CA THR A 147 30.12 -33.94 19.48
C THR A 147 30.62 -35.05 18.57
N LEU A 148 30.76 -34.80 17.26
CA LEU A 148 31.24 -35.79 16.31
C LEU A 148 32.76 -36.04 16.47
N GLU A 149 33.57 -34.98 16.58
CA GLU A 149 35.03 -35.11 16.72
C GLU A 149 35.45 -35.78 18.06
N ARG A 150 34.68 -35.58 19.14
CA ARG A 150 35.03 -36.17 20.44
C ARG A 150 34.78 -37.68 20.51
N PHE A 151 33.81 -38.19 19.74
CA PHE A 151 33.55 -39.63 19.65
C PHE A 151 34.63 -40.38 18.84
N GLU A 152 35.38 -39.70 17.98
CA GLU A 152 36.35 -40.31 17.07
C GLU A 152 37.72 -40.59 17.71
N ARG A 153 38.09 -39.95 18.83
CA ARG A 153 39.43 -40.14 19.45
C ARG A 153 39.58 -41.40 20.31
N TRP A 154 38.50 -42.04 20.74
CA TRP A 154 38.54 -43.18 21.68
C TRP A 154 38.28 -44.60 21.13
N PRO A 155 38.04 -44.86 19.81
CA PRO A 155 37.77 -46.21 19.33
C PRO A 155 39.02 -47.10 19.35
N ILE A 156 40.21 -46.54 19.11
CA ILE A 156 41.48 -47.30 19.10
C ILE A 156 41.77 -47.85 20.50
N LEU A 157 41.58 -47.05 21.56
CA LEU A 157 41.84 -47.47 22.94
C LEU A 157 40.89 -48.59 23.40
N ARG A 158 39.61 -48.50 23.05
CA ARG A 158 38.62 -49.55 23.33
C ARG A 158 38.96 -50.86 22.61
N THR A 159 39.38 -50.77 21.35
CA THR A 159 39.78 -51.92 20.55
C THR A 159 41.01 -52.60 21.15
N LEU A 160 42.01 -51.81 21.56
CA LEU A 160 43.24 -52.31 22.17
C LEU A 160 42.97 -53.00 23.51
N LEU A 161 42.09 -52.43 24.34
CA LEU A 161 41.69 -53.03 25.62
C LEU A 161 40.96 -54.37 25.43
N LEU A 162 40.07 -54.47 24.44
CA LEU A 162 39.40 -55.73 24.07
C LEU A 162 40.41 -56.81 23.66
N TRP A 163 41.41 -56.46 22.85
CA TRP A 163 42.47 -57.39 22.45
C TRP A 163 43.32 -57.87 23.63
N ILE A 164 43.67 -56.98 24.57
CA ILE A 164 44.40 -57.36 25.79
C ILE A 164 43.58 -58.35 26.62
N LEU A 165 42.28 -58.06 26.82
CA LEU A 165 41.40 -58.92 27.62
C LEU A 165 41.21 -60.29 26.96
N PHE A 166 41.12 -60.33 25.63
CA PHE A 166 41.09 -61.56 24.86
C PHE A 166 42.38 -62.39 25.03
N MET A 167 43.55 -61.78 24.86
CA MET A 167 44.85 -62.46 25.05
C MET A 167 45.03 -62.96 26.48
N ALA A 168 44.61 -62.18 27.48
CA ALA A 168 44.63 -62.60 28.88
C ALA A 168 43.74 -63.82 29.10
N SER A 169 42.53 -63.84 28.52
CA SER A 169 41.62 -64.99 28.63
C SER A 169 42.22 -66.26 28.02
N LEU A 170 42.85 -66.17 26.84
CA LEU A 170 43.54 -67.29 26.21
C LEU A 170 44.72 -67.79 27.04
N THR A 171 45.46 -66.87 27.66
CA THR A 171 46.59 -67.21 28.55
C THR A 171 46.11 -67.96 29.79
N VAL A 172 45.02 -67.51 30.42
CA VAL A 172 44.41 -68.19 31.57
C VAL A 172 43.95 -69.60 31.18
N VAL A 173 43.25 -69.75 30.04
CA VAL A 173 42.80 -71.07 29.56
C VAL A 173 43.98 -71.98 29.26
N PHE A 174 45.05 -71.47 28.64
CA PHE A 174 46.25 -72.24 28.34
C PHE A 174 46.94 -72.76 29.62
N PHE A 175 47.11 -71.92 30.64
CA PHE A 175 47.67 -72.34 31.92
C PHE A 175 46.75 -73.26 32.72
N ALA A 176 45.43 -73.14 32.58
CA ALA A 176 44.47 -74.01 33.27
C ALA A 176 44.35 -75.40 32.62
N THR A 177 44.70 -75.55 31.35
CA THR A 177 44.53 -76.79 30.57
C THR A 177 45.86 -77.55 30.36
N ARG A 178 46.97 -77.01 30.84
CA ARG A 178 48.31 -77.63 30.80
C ARG A 178 48.71 -78.11 32.19
#